data_AF-A0A0L0FSS5-F1
#
_entry.id   AF-A0A0L0FSS5-F1
#
_cell.length_a   1.000
_cell.length_b   1.000
_cell.length_c   1.000
_cell.angle_alpha   90.00
_cell.angle_beta   90.00
_cell.angle_gamma   90.00
#
_symmetry.space_group_name_H-M   'P 1'
#
loop_
_entity.id
_entity.type
_entity.pdbx_description
1 polymer ?
#
loop_
_entity_poly.entity_id
_entity_poly.type
_entity_poly.pdbx_seq_one_letter_code
_entity_poly.pdbx_strand_id
1 'polypeptide(L)'
;MAEPLRNIHPEVAKLRQELIDVRRHFHKHPEMGYKEFETAAYVAKYLTDLGMEVSTEIGITGVVGLLKGGADDSDSPCIALRADMDGLPLLEETGLDFASVNEGVMHACGHDGHMAILLIAAKVLR
;
A
#
# COMPACT_ATOMS: atom_id res chain seq x y z
N MET A 1 -13.80 0.13 23.37
CA MET A 1 -13.09 1.39 23.05
C MET A 1 -11.62 1.02 22.92
N ALA A 2 -11.02 1.17 21.73
CA ALA A 2 -9.60 0.93 21.56
C ALA A 2 -8.82 1.91 22.45
N GLU A 3 -7.83 1.43 23.20
CA GLU A 3 -6.92 2.34 23.89
C GLU A 3 -6.23 3.22 22.84
N PRO A 4 -6.14 4.54 23.04
CA PRO A 4 -5.40 5.40 22.13
C PRO A 4 -3.97 4.84 22.01
N LEU A 5 -3.46 4.74 20.77
CA LEU A 5 -2.09 4.29 20.48
C LEU A 5 -1.10 5.25 21.15
N ARG A 6 -0.79 5.01 22.43
CA ARG A 6 0.10 5.86 23.23
C ARG A 6 1.54 5.76 22.77
N ASN A 7 1.89 4.77 21.94
CA ASN A 7 3.21 4.63 21.34
C ASN A 7 3.14 3.86 20.01
N ILE A 8 2.96 4.57 18.89
CA ILE A 8 2.87 4.00 17.53
C ILE A 8 4.20 3.37 17.08
N HIS A 9 5.33 3.91 17.55
CA HIS A 9 6.66 3.55 17.05
C HIS A 9 7.06 2.07 17.34
N PRO A 10 6.83 1.51 18.55
CA PRO A 10 7.06 0.09 18.79
C PRO A 10 6.17 -0.84 17.96
N GLU A 11 4.92 -0.48 17.69
CA GLU A 11 4.02 -1.31 16.88
C GLU A 11 4.47 -1.35 15.42
N VAL A 12 4.91 -0.21 14.88
CA VAL A 12 5.54 -0.14 13.55
C VAL A 12 6.80 -1.02 13.49
N ALA A 13 7.63 -1.00 14.55
CA ALA A 13 8.86 -1.80 14.58
C ALA A 13 8.61 -3.32 14.48
N LYS A 14 7.50 -3.82 15.05
CA LYS A 14 7.10 -5.24 14.95
C LYS A 14 6.73 -5.64 13.51
N LEU A 15 6.29 -4.68 12.70
CA LEU A 15 5.84 -4.91 11.32
C LEU A 15 6.95 -4.71 10.28
N ARG A 16 8.20 -4.49 10.71
CA ARG A 16 9.34 -4.24 9.81
C ARG A 16 9.51 -5.31 8.74
N GLN A 17 9.38 -6.59 9.11
CA GLN A 17 9.57 -7.67 8.16
C GLN A 17 8.45 -7.68 7.11
N GLU A 18 7.20 -7.52 7.54
CA GLU A 18 6.07 -7.41 6.62
C GLU A 18 6.18 -6.22 5.69
N LEU A 19 6.64 -5.06 6.19
CA LEU A 19 6.91 -3.88 5.36
C LEU A 19 7.92 -4.22 4.24
N ILE A 20 9.02 -4.89 4.58
CA ILE A 20 10.04 -5.30 3.63
C ILE A 20 9.48 -6.30 2.63
N ASP A 21 8.70 -7.28 3.09
CA ASP A 21 8.14 -8.34 2.25
C ASP A 21 7.10 -7.78 1.28
N VAL A 22 6.21 -6.88 1.73
CA VAL A 22 5.24 -6.17 0.89
C VAL A 22 5.97 -5.30 -0.15
N ARG A 23 6.98 -4.51 0.27
CA ARG A 23 7.76 -3.69 -0.65
C ARG A 23 8.46 -4.53 -1.71
N ARG A 24 9.09 -5.65 -1.32
CA ARG A 24 9.78 -6.55 -2.24
C ARG A 24 8.80 -7.29 -3.15
N HIS A 25 7.60 -7.61 -2.67
CA HIS A 25 6.54 -8.18 -3.50
C HIS A 25 6.16 -7.21 -4.62
N PHE A 26 5.88 -5.94 -4.31
CA PHE A 26 5.58 -4.94 -5.33
C PHE A 26 6.76 -4.69 -6.27
N HIS A 27 7.98 -4.55 -5.74
CA HIS A 27 9.17 -4.35 -6.57
C HIS A 27 9.36 -5.45 -7.61
N LYS A 28 9.09 -6.71 -7.21
CA LYS A 28 9.21 -7.88 -8.07
C LYS A 28 8.13 -7.96 -9.14
N HIS A 29 6.94 -7.39 -8.91
CA HIS A 29 5.80 -7.47 -9.83
C HIS A 29 5.31 -6.06 -10.23
N PRO A 30 6.16 -5.22 -10.85
CA PRO A 30 5.77 -3.88 -11.22
C PRO A 30 4.82 -3.92 -12.43
N GLU A 31 3.85 -3.02 -12.46
CA GLU A 31 2.90 -2.87 -13.56
C GLU A 31 2.90 -1.43 -14.08
N MET A 32 2.63 -1.24 -15.36
CA MET A 32 2.62 0.08 -15.98
C MET A 32 1.40 0.90 -15.56
N GLY A 33 1.53 2.22 -15.64
CA GLY A 33 0.43 3.18 -15.48
C GLY A 33 -0.87 2.75 -16.17
N TYR A 34 -1.98 2.77 -15.41
CA TYR A 34 -3.33 2.34 -15.82
C TYR A 34 -3.50 0.86 -16.16
N LYS A 35 -2.52 0.02 -15.79
CA LYS A 35 -2.52 -1.44 -16.01
C LYS A 35 -2.10 -2.20 -14.75
N GLU A 36 -2.17 -1.56 -13.59
CA GLU A 36 -1.77 -2.07 -12.27
C GLU A 36 -2.82 -2.98 -11.65
N PHE A 37 -3.35 -3.95 -12.42
CA PHE A 37 -4.50 -4.76 -12.00
C PHE A 37 -4.15 -5.71 -10.86
N GLU A 38 -2.99 -6.37 -10.91
CA GLU A 38 -2.56 -7.28 -9.85
C GLU A 38 -2.17 -6.50 -8.58
N THR A 39 -1.52 -5.34 -8.76
CA THR A 39 -1.14 -4.42 -7.68
C THR A 39 -2.39 -3.86 -6.99
N ALA A 40 -3.38 -3.41 -7.75
CA ALA A 40 -4.65 -2.92 -7.22
C ALA A 40 -5.41 -4.04 -6.48
N ALA A 41 -5.44 -5.25 -7.02
CA ALA A 41 -6.04 -6.41 -6.37
C ALA A 41 -5.36 -6.75 -5.04
N TYR A 42 -4.02 -6.71 -4.99
CA TYR A 42 -3.25 -6.90 -3.76
C TYR A 42 -3.63 -5.85 -2.71
N VAL A 43 -3.62 -4.57 -3.08
CA VAL A 43 -3.94 -3.44 -2.18
C VAL A 43 -5.38 -3.56 -1.66
N ALA A 44 -6.34 -3.84 -2.53
CA ALA A 44 -7.74 -4.01 -2.16
C ALA A 44 -7.93 -5.18 -1.19
N LYS A 45 -7.29 -6.31 -1.47
CA LYS A 45 -7.31 -7.48 -0.57
C LYS A 45 -6.70 -7.14 0.79
N TYR A 46 -5.53 -6.51 0.80
CA TYR A 46 -4.85 -6.13 2.05
C TYR A 46 -5.76 -5.27 2.92
N LEU A 47 -6.36 -4.21 2.37
CA LEU A 47 -7.25 -3.30 3.08
C LEU A 47 -8.56 -3.99 3.53
N THR A 48 -9.11 -4.89 2.71
CA THR A 48 -10.30 -5.68 3.06
C THR A 48 -10.02 -6.61 4.23
N ASP A 49 -8.86 -7.27 4.25
CA ASP A 49 -8.42 -8.14 5.35
C ASP A 49 -8.22 -7.35 6.66
N LEU A 50 -8.05 -6.02 6.58
CA LEU A 50 -8.03 -5.13 7.75
C LEU A 50 -9.42 -4.74 8.26
N GLY A 51 -10.49 -5.10 7.55
CA GLY A 51 -11.87 -4.73 7.87
C GLY A 51 -12.27 -3.32 7.43
N MET A 52 -11.54 -2.72 6.50
CA MET A 52 -11.87 -1.39 5.96
C MET A 52 -12.99 -1.46 4.92
N GLU A 53 -13.72 -0.35 4.73
CA GLU A 53 -14.63 -0.19 3.59
C GLU A 53 -13.81 0.13 2.34
N VAL A 54 -13.70 -0.83 1.42
CA VAL A 54 -12.84 -0.73 0.22
C VAL A 54 -13.67 -0.44 -1.02
N SER A 55 -13.24 0.57 -1.79
CA SER A 55 -13.73 0.89 -3.13
C SER A 55 -12.61 0.69 -4.15
N THR A 56 -12.89 -0.01 -5.23
CA THR A 56 -11.93 -0.34 -6.30
C THR A 56 -12.36 0.29 -7.64
N GLU A 57 -11.55 0.12 -8.67
CA GLU A 57 -11.84 0.57 -10.04
C GLU A 57 -12.01 2.10 -10.18
N ILE A 58 -11.46 2.87 -9.24
CA ILE A 58 -11.50 4.33 -9.26
C ILE A 58 -10.49 4.82 -10.29
N GLY A 59 -10.96 5.34 -11.42
CA GLY A 59 -10.06 5.76 -12.49
C GLY A 59 -9.21 4.61 -13.04
N ILE A 60 -9.84 3.43 -13.23
CA ILE A 60 -9.29 2.16 -13.73
C ILE A 60 -8.71 1.27 -12.61
N THR A 61 -7.60 1.64 -11.98
CA THR A 61 -6.88 0.79 -11.01
C THR A 61 -6.84 1.38 -9.60
N GLY A 62 -7.40 2.56 -9.39
CA GLY A 62 -7.40 3.20 -8.07
C GLY A 62 -8.18 2.42 -7.02
N VAL A 63 -7.62 2.39 -5.81
CA VAL A 63 -8.21 1.76 -4.63
C VAL A 63 -8.26 2.77 -3.49
N VAL A 64 -9.41 2.86 -2.80
CA VAL A 64 -9.59 3.67 -1.59
C VAL A 64 -10.10 2.77 -0.48
N GLY A 65 -9.41 2.78 0.67
CA GLY A 65 -9.87 2.15 1.91
C GLY A 65 -10.27 3.22 2.93
N LEU A 66 -11.52 3.15 3.41
CA LEU A 66 -12.02 4.02 4.46
C LEU A 66 -11.97 3.31 5.82
N LEU A 67 -11.15 3.85 6.72
CA LEU A 67 -11.14 3.49 8.14
C LEU A 67 -12.02 4.47 8.91
N LYS A 68 -13.13 3.99 9.47
CA LYS A 68 -13.98 4.80 10.35
C LYS A 68 -13.44 4.76 11.77
N GLY A 69 -13.14 5.94 12.32
CA GLY A 69 -12.77 6.11 13.72
C GLY A 69 -13.97 5.92 14.66
N GLY A 70 -13.73 6.10 15.96
CA GLY A 70 -14.78 5.97 16.99
C GLY A 70 -15.74 7.17 17.11
N ALA A 71 -15.52 8.25 16.36
CA ALA A 71 -16.41 9.40 16.31
C ALA A 71 -17.34 9.27 15.10
N ASP A 72 -18.64 9.43 15.33
CA ASP A 72 -19.71 9.15 14.37
C ASP A 72 -20.52 10.40 13.96
N ASP A 73 -20.05 11.59 14.33
CA ASP A 73 -20.65 12.86 13.92
C ASP A 73 -20.07 13.39 12.59
N SER A 74 -20.87 14.21 11.90
CA SER A 74 -20.50 14.82 10.61
C SER A 74 -19.36 15.84 10.72
N ASP A 75 -19.00 16.26 11.94
CA ASP A 75 -17.97 17.25 12.23
C ASP A 75 -16.61 16.59 12.54
N SER A 76 -16.55 15.26 12.51
CA SER A 76 -15.34 14.50 12.77
C SER A 76 -14.25 14.79 11.72
N PRO A 77 -13.00 15.05 12.12
CA PRO A 77 -11.91 15.33 11.18
C PRO A 77 -11.63 14.12 10.28
N CYS A 78 -11.44 14.36 8.99
CA CYS A 78 -11.05 13.35 8.02
C CYS A 78 -9.67 13.67 7.44
N ILE A 79 -8.79 12.67 7.38
CA ILE A 79 -7.44 12.78 6.82
C ILE A 79 -7.29 11.75 5.70
N ALA A 80 -6.83 12.20 4.54
CA ALA A 80 -6.47 11.32 3.43
C ALA A 80 -4.94 11.14 3.37
N LEU A 81 -4.51 9.88 3.25
CA LEU A 81 -3.12 9.51 2.96
C LEU A 81 -3.08 8.86 1.58
N ARG A 82 -2.06 9.16 0.77
CA ARG A 82 -1.99 8.75 -0.64
C ARG A 82 -0.63 8.16 -0.98
N ALA A 83 -0.64 7.06 -1.72
CA ALA A 83 0.52 6.47 -2.40
C ALA A 83 0.16 6.21 -3.87
N ASP A 84 1.12 6.42 -4.76
CA ASP A 84 1.10 5.94 -6.15
C ASP A 84 1.51 4.46 -6.23
N MET A 85 1.21 3.82 -7.37
CA MET A 85 1.34 2.37 -7.56
C MET A 85 2.04 1.95 -8.85
N ASP A 86 2.31 2.85 -9.79
CA ASP A 86 2.80 2.49 -11.12
C ASP A 86 4.31 2.24 -11.16
N GLY A 87 4.71 1.32 -12.03
CA GLY A 87 6.08 1.12 -12.50
C GLY A 87 6.37 1.88 -13.80
N LEU A 88 7.65 1.95 -14.17
CA LEU A 88 8.14 2.64 -15.35
C LEU A 88 8.62 1.66 -16.43
N PRO A 89 8.56 2.02 -17.73
CA PRO A 89 9.02 1.19 -18.84
C PRO A 89 10.54 1.20 -18.94
N LEU A 90 11.20 0.46 -18.06
CA LEU A 90 12.65 0.39 -17.90
C LEU A 90 13.05 -1.05 -17.57
N LEU A 91 14.15 -1.51 -18.17
CA LEU A 91 14.79 -2.77 -17.77
C LEU A 91 15.51 -2.58 -16.43
N GLU A 92 15.22 -3.43 -15.46
CA GLU A 92 15.92 -3.42 -14.18
C GLU A 92 17.32 -4.07 -14.28
N GLU A 93 18.35 -3.33 -13.87
CA GLU A 93 19.76 -3.80 -13.88
C GLU A 93 20.39 -3.82 -12.47
N THR A 94 19.57 -3.94 -11.42
CA THR A 94 20.03 -3.86 -10.02
C THR A 94 20.75 -5.12 -9.55
N GLY A 95 20.45 -6.28 -10.13
CA GLY A 95 20.95 -7.59 -9.68
C GLY A 95 20.40 -8.05 -8.32
N LEU A 96 19.31 -7.45 -7.83
CA LEU A 96 18.70 -7.80 -6.55
C LEU A 96 17.92 -9.12 -6.62
N ASP A 97 17.88 -9.88 -5.52
CA ASP A 97 17.11 -11.14 -5.42
C ASP A 97 15.58 -10.95 -5.62
N PHE A 98 15.11 -9.72 -5.50
CA PHE A 98 13.72 -9.29 -5.68
C PHE A 98 13.54 -8.35 -6.88
N ALA A 99 14.49 -8.35 -7.82
CA ALA A 99 14.33 -7.63 -9.08
C ALA A 99 13.04 -8.07 -9.81
N SER A 100 12.52 -7.16 -10.62
CA SER A 100 11.33 -7.33 -11.44
C SER A 100 11.38 -8.62 -12.23
N VAL A 101 10.28 -9.39 -12.17
CA VAL A 101 10.05 -10.53 -13.07
C VAL A 101 9.31 -10.12 -14.36
N ASN A 102 8.86 -8.87 -14.43
CA ASN A 102 8.18 -8.31 -15.59
C ASN A 102 9.21 -7.56 -16.44
N GLU A 103 9.76 -8.24 -17.45
CA GLU A 103 10.81 -7.70 -18.30
C GLU A 103 10.39 -6.35 -18.93
N GLY A 104 11.27 -5.35 -18.82
CA GLY A 104 11.02 -4.00 -19.33
C GLY A 104 10.11 -3.13 -18.45
N VAL A 105 9.75 -3.58 -17.24
CA VAL A 105 9.01 -2.79 -16.24
C VAL A 105 9.74 -2.82 -14.90
N MET A 106 9.89 -1.65 -14.26
CA MET A 106 10.59 -1.52 -12.97
C MET A 106 9.94 -0.45 -12.08
N HIS A 107 9.84 -0.70 -10.77
CA HIS A 107 9.60 0.36 -9.78
C HIS A 107 10.87 1.19 -9.52
N ALA A 108 11.24 2.05 -10.49
CA ALA A 108 12.44 2.89 -10.39
C ALA A 108 12.23 4.22 -9.65
N CYS A 109 10.98 4.56 -9.29
CA CYS A 109 10.61 5.79 -8.58
C CYS A 109 10.23 5.55 -7.10
N GLY A 110 10.26 4.30 -6.63
CA GLY A 110 9.98 3.96 -5.23
C GLY A 110 8.49 3.80 -4.87
N HIS A 111 7.58 3.73 -5.85
CA HIS A 111 6.13 3.57 -5.61
C HIS A 111 5.80 2.26 -4.85
N ASP A 112 6.59 1.21 -5.07
CA ASP A 112 6.61 -0.01 -4.25
C ASP A 112 6.81 0.27 -2.75
N GLY A 113 7.72 1.19 -2.42
CA GLY A 113 7.96 1.65 -1.06
C GLY A 113 6.81 2.50 -0.51
N HIS A 114 6.27 3.42 -1.31
CA HIS A 114 5.13 4.26 -0.91
C HIS A 114 3.91 3.41 -0.55
N MET A 115 3.58 2.42 -1.38
CA MET A 115 2.49 1.47 -1.12
C MET A 115 2.73 0.67 0.15
N ALA A 116 3.93 0.09 0.33
CA ALA A 116 4.25 -0.68 1.52
C ALA A 116 4.13 0.14 2.81
N ILE A 117 4.62 1.39 2.81
CA ILE A 117 4.49 2.30 3.94
C ILE A 117 3.02 2.59 4.26
N LEU A 118 2.21 2.90 3.25
CA LEU A 118 0.80 3.23 3.45
C LEU A 118 -0.03 2.04 3.93
N LEU A 119 0.22 0.83 3.42
CA LEU A 119 -0.45 -0.39 3.89
C LEU A 119 -0.11 -0.70 5.35
N ILE A 120 1.15 -0.53 5.75
CA ILE A 120 1.55 -0.70 7.16
C ILE A 120 0.96 0.39 8.04
N ALA A 121 0.87 1.64 7.57
CA ALA A 121 0.18 2.71 8.29
C ALA A 121 -1.30 2.37 8.50
N ALA A 122 -2.00 1.88 7.46
CA ALA A 122 -3.38 1.40 7.56
C ALA A 122 -3.53 0.27 8.60
N LYS A 123 -2.58 -0.67 8.62
CA LYS A 123 -2.51 -1.78 9.59
C LYS A 123 -2.29 -1.34 11.03
N VAL A 124 -1.54 -0.28 11.26
CA VAL A 124 -1.27 0.25 12.60
C VAL A 124 -2.40 1.14 13.10
N LEU A 125 -3.09 1.86 12.21
CA LEU A 125 -4.18 2.77 12.58
C LEU A 125 -5.52 2.08 12.83
N ARG A 126 -5.72 0.88 12.28
CA ARG A 126 -6.97 0.12 12.42
C ARG A 126 -7.29 -0.30 13.87
#